data_AF-A0A482ZUF1-F1
#
_entry.id   AF-A0A482ZUF1-F1
#
_cell.length_a   1.000
_cell.length_b   1.000
_cell.length_c   1.000
_cell.angle_alpha   90.00
_cell.angle_beta   90.00
_cell.angle_gamma   90.00
#
_symmetry.space_group_name_H-M   'P 1'
#
loop_
_entity.id
_entity.type
_entity.pdbx_description
1 polymer ?
#
loop_
_entity_poly.entity_id
_entity_poly.type
_entity_poly.pdbx_seq_one_letter_code
_entity_poly.pdbx_strand_id
1 'polypeptide(L)' 'MIEDQRLLGVIKQSWLESGCVYGYRKVCHDLRELGQTCGISRVERLMYQNKLKSQTGYF' A
#
# COMPACT_ATOMS: atom_id res chain seq x y z
N MET A 1 -5.40 10.95 -11.93
CA MET A 1 -5.26 10.04 -13.08
C MET A 1 -3.85 9.45 -13.17
N ILE A 2 -2.76 10.24 -13.05
CA ILE A 2 -1.38 9.70 -13.12
C ILE A 2 -0.76 9.42 -11.74
N GLU A 3 -1.02 10.27 -10.75
CA GLU A 3 -0.47 10.10 -9.40
C GLU A 3 -1.00 8.85 -8.68
N ASP A 4 -2.26 8.50 -8.88
CA ASP A 4 -2.87 7.29 -8.30
C ASP A 4 -2.27 6.00 -8.87
N GLN A 5 -1.98 5.93 -10.18
CA GLN A 5 -1.24 4.81 -10.77
C GLN A 5 0.20 4.74 -10.27
N ARG A 6 0.91 5.88 -10.16
CA ARG A 6 2.27 5.90 -9.61
C ARG A 6 2.27 5.44 -8.15
N LEU A 7 1.31 5.92 -7.37
CA LEU A 7 1.14 5.54 -5.97
C LEU A 7 0.84 4.05 -5.83
N LEU A 8 -0.02 3.51 -6.72
CA LEU A 8 -0.31 2.09 -6.76
C LEU A 8 0.94 1.25 -7.03
N GLY A 9 1.82 1.71 -7.93
CA GLY A 9 3.09 1.03 -8.21
C GLY A 9 3.95 0.91 -6.95
N VAL A 10 4.08 2.01 -6.20
CA VAL A 10 4.84 2.04 -4.94
C VAL A 10 4.18 1.18 -3.86
N ILE A 11 2.85 1.24 -3.72
CA ILE A 11 2.06 0.38 -2.81
C ILE A 11 2.31 -1.10 -3.10
N LYS A 12 2.23 -1.50 -4.38
CA LYS A 12 2.46 -2.90 -4.80
C LYS A 12 3.89 -3.32 -4.56
N GLN A 13 4.86 -2.44 -4.83
CA GLN A 13 6.27 -2.74 -4.61
C GLN A 13 6.54 -2.96 -3.11
N SER A 14 6.18 -2.01 -2.25
CA SER A 14 6.35 -2.13 -0.79
C SER A 14 5.61 -3.35 -0.22
N TRP A 15 4.40 -3.64 -0.73
CA TRP A 15 3.63 -4.84 -0.35
C TRP A 15 4.32 -6.15 -0.77
N LEU A 16 4.90 -6.21 -1.98
CA LEU A 16 5.63 -7.39 -2.48
C LEU A 16 6.98 -7.57 -1.80
N GLU A 17 7.75 -6.50 -1.59
CA GLU A 17 9.04 -6.55 -0.88
C GLU A 17 8.88 -7.04 0.56
N SER A 18 7.71 -6.82 1.15
CA SER A 18 7.33 -7.33 2.47
C SER A 18 6.74 -8.75 2.45
N GLY A 19 6.74 -9.43 1.30
CA GLY A 19 6.21 -10.79 1.15
C GLY A 19 4.70 -10.88 1.33
N CYS A 20 3.95 -9.85 0.92
CA CYS A 20 2.49 -9.76 1.09
C CYS A 20 2.00 -9.74 2.55
N VAL A 21 2.91 -9.60 3.52
CA VAL A 21 2.59 -9.58 4.96
C VAL A 21 2.05 -8.21 5.38
N TYR A 22 2.43 -7.14 4.69
CA TYR A 22 2.11 -5.78 5.14
C TYR A 22 0.67 -5.39 4.81
N GLY A 23 -0.01 -4.83 5.81
CA GLY A 23 -1.30 -4.16 5.62
C GLY A 23 -1.15 -2.70 5.23
N TYR A 24 -2.28 -2.03 4.96
CA TYR A 24 -2.32 -0.63 4.56
C TYR A 24 -1.59 0.32 5.51
N ARG A 25 -1.52 -0.02 6.81
CA ARG A 25 -0.88 0.79 7.83
C ARG A 25 0.64 0.83 7.69
N LYS A 26 1.27 -0.32 7.37
CA LYS A 26 2.71 -0.38 7.12
C LYS A 26 3.05 0.20 5.74
N VAL A 27 2.30 -0.16 4.71
CA VAL A 27 2.49 0.43 3.37
C VAL A 27 2.36 1.96 3.42
N CYS A 28 1.45 2.51 4.23
CA CYS A 28 1.35 3.95 4.43
C CYS A 28 2.58 4.55 5.15
N HIS A 29 3.23 3.79 6.03
CA HIS A 29 4.48 4.21 6.68
C HIS A 29 5.62 4.29 5.66
N ASP A 30 5.82 3.23 4.88
CA ASP A 30 6.82 3.20 3.79
C ASP A 30 6.61 4.36 2.80
N LEU A 31 5.36 4.62 2.41
CA LEU A 31 5.03 5.75 1.55
C LEU A 31 5.41 7.10 2.16
N ARG A 32 5.21 7.26 3.47
CA ARG A 32 5.58 8.48 4.18
C ARG A 32 7.10 8.66 4.24
N GLU A 33 7.84 7.59 4.45
CA GLU A 33 9.32 7.59 4.43
C GLU A 33 9.88 7.91 3.05
N LEU A 34 9.19 7.46 2.00
CA LEU A 34 9.49 7.81 0.60
C LEU A 34 9.13 9.27 0.25
N GLY A 35 8.63 10.07 1.20
CA GLY A 35 8.25 11.46 0.99
C GLY A 35 6.92 11.65 0.24
N GLN A 36 6.11 10.59 0.10
CA GLN A 36 4.78 10.71 -0.51
C GLN A 36 3.79 11.29 0.50
N THR A 37 3.16 12.41 0.16
CA THR A 37 2.10 13.09 0.92
C THR A 37 0.71 12.48 0.68
N CYS A 38 0.63 11.17 0.52
CA CYS A 38 -0.63 10.46 0.33
C CYS A 38 -1.25 10.04 1.68
N GLY A 39 -2.50 10.42 1.91
CA GLY A 39 -3.23 10.05 3.13
C GLY A 39 -3.62 8.57 3.19
N ILE A 40 -3.75 8.04 4.42
CA ILE A 40 -4.11 6.64 4.71
C ILE A 40 -5.36 6.19 3.94
N SER A 41 -6.40 7.02 3.86
CA SER A 41 -7.65 6.70 3.15
C SER A 41 -7.44 6.45 1.66
N ARG A 42 -6.45 7.09 1.04
CA ARG A 42 -6.11 6.90 -0.37
C ARG A 42 -5.38 5.57 -0.57
N VAL A 43 -4.46 5.23 0.33
CA VAL A 43 -3.74 3.94 0.34
C VAL A 43 -4.71 2.79 0.57
N GLU A 44 -5.60 2.92 1.56
CA GLU A 44 -6.61 1.91 1.89
C GLU A 44 -7.55 1.64 0.70
N ARG A 45 -8.09 2.70 0.08
CA ARG A 45 -8.95 2.57 -1.11
C ARG A 45 -8.21 1.88 -2.27
N LEU A 46 -6.97 2.26 -2.54
CA LEU A 46 -6.16 1.68 -3.62
C LEU A 46 -5.84 0.20 -3.37
N MET A 47 -5.45 -0.15 -2.14
CA MET A 47 -5.20 -1.54 -1.73
C MET A 47 -6.48 -2.37 -1.83
N TYR A 48 -7.60 -1.85 -1.33
CA TYR A 48 -8.90 -2.52 -1.41
C TYR A 48 -9.34 -2.78 -2.86
N GLN A 49 -9.27 -1.75 -3.72
CA GLN A 49 -9.61 -1.87 -5.15
C GLN A 49 -8.71 -2.88 -5.89
N ASN A 50 -7.45 -3.03 -5.46
CA ASN A 50 -6.50 -3.97 -6.08
C ASN A 50 -6.43 -5.32 -5.36
N LYS A 51 -7.32 -5.56 -4.37
CA LYS A 51 -7.33 -6.78 -3.54
C LYS A 51 -5.97 -7.07 -2.89
N LEU A 52 -5.17 -6.04 -2.64
CA LEU A 52 -3.90 -6.12 -1.92
C LEU A 52 -4.25 -6.17 -0.43
N LYS A 53 -4.21 -7.36 0.15
CA LYS A 53 -4.55 -7.61 1.56
C LYS A 53 -3.30 -8.13 2.25
N SER A 54 -3.17 -7.81 3.54
CA SER A 54 -2.17 -8.48 4.37
C SER A 54 -2.52 -9.97 4.44
N GLN A 55 -1.52 -10.80 4.19
CA GLN A 55 -1.64 -12.26 4.28
C GLN A 55 -1.64 -12.76 5.74
N THR A 56 -1.55 -11.87 6.73
CA THR A 56 -1.74 -12.14 8.17
C THR A 56 -3.22 -12.39 8.53
N GLY A 57 -4.00 -12.94 7.61
CA GLY A 57 -5.21 -13.66 7.99
C GLY A 57 -4.76 -14.88 8.78
N TYR A 58 -4.82 -14.75 10.11
CA TYR A 58 -4.69 -15.82 11.09
C TYR A 58 -5.40 -17.08 10.56
N PHE A 59 -4.67 -18.18 10.41
CA PHE A 59 -5.25 -19.52 10.42
C PHE A 59 -5.63 -19.86 11.86
#